data_AF-A0A4Y9RLE4-F1
#
_entry.id   AF-A0A4Y9RLE4-F1
#
_cell.length_a   1.000
_cell.length_b   1.000
_cell.length_c   1.000
_cell.angle_alpha   90.00
_cell.angle_beta   90.00
_cell.angle_gamma   90.00
#
_symmetry.space_group_name_H-M   'P 1'
#
loop_
_entity.id
_entity.type
_entity.pdbx_description
1 polymer ?
#
loop_
_entity_poly.entity_id
_entity_poly.type
_entity_poly.pdbx_seq_one_letter_code
_entity_poly.pdbx_strand_id
1 'polypeptide(L)'
;MLGWFIRRMARRQLDTFERTFDYDASYMREMLHTSRTGFMRFAPIAKMAAYREDVPLDAWYAAKLTASVAADCGPCTQLVVRMAEADGVPHEVLRGILQRDEAAAGPQAWLGVRFADAVLA
;
A
#
# COMPACT_ATOMS: atom_id res chain seq x y z
N MET A 1 -17.36 12.60 24.40
CA MET A 1 -16.30 13.45 23.80
C MET A 1 -15.27 12.67 23.00
N LEU A 2 -14.59 11.67 23.58
CA LEU A 2 -13.50 10.92 22.92
C LEU A 2 -13.88 10.29 21.56
N GLY A 3 -15.08 9.70 21.47
CA GLY A 3 -15.57 9.05 20.24
C GLY A 3 -15.89 10.00 19.07
N TRP A 4 -16.09 11.29 19.33
CA TRP A 4 -16.25 12.30 18.29
C TRP A 4 -14.88 12.77 17.78
N PHE A 5 -13.93 12.93 18.69
CA PHE A 5 -12.55 13.29 18.36
C PHE A 5 -11.86 12.22 17.49
N ILE A 6 -11.97 10.94 17.85
CA ILE A 6 -11.44 9.82 17.06
C ILE A 6 -12.03 9.82 15.64
N ARG A 7 -13.35 9.98 15.52
CA ARG A 7 -14.03 10.05 14.21
C ARG A 7 -13.56 11.24 13.38
N ARG A 8 -13.33 12.40 14.00
CA ARG A 8 -12.80 13.58 13.30
C ARG A 8 -11.36 13.36 12.84
N MET A 9 -10.53 12.73 13.65
CA MET A 9 -9.14 12.42 13.29
C MET A 9 -9.07 11.40 12.16
N ALA A 10 -9.83 10.31 12.25
CA ALA A 10 -9.90 9.29 11.20
C ALA A 10 -10.35 9.88 9.85
N ARG A 11 -11.39 10.73 9.85
CA ARG A 11 -11.81 11.42 8.62
C ARG A 11 -10.70 12.27 8.02
N ARG A 12 -9.98 13.06 8.85
CA ARG A 12 -8.86 13.87 8.36
C ARG A 12 -7.72 13.03 7.80
N GLN A 13 -7.41 11.90 8.42
CA GLN A 13 -6.40 10.98 7.88
C GLN A 13 -6.83 10.42 6.53
N LEU A 14 -8.10 10.03 6.38
CA LEU A 14 -8.65 9.59 5.10
C LEU A 14 -8.62 10.72 4.06
N ASP A 15 -9.02 11.94 4.43
CA ASP A 15 -8.98 13.10 3.53
C ASP A 15 -7.56 13.38 3.02
N THR A 16 -6.56 13.31 3.91
CA THR A 16 -5.16 13.46 3.51
C THR A 16 -4.72 12.32 2.63
N PHE A 17 -5.03 11.07 2.99
CA PHE A 17 -4.63 9.89 2.23
C PHE A 17 -5.18 9.89 0.80
N GLU A 18 -6.48 10.14 0.64
CA GLU A 18 -7.12 10.23 -0.69
C GLU A 18 -6.48 11.34 -1.53
N ARG A 19 -6.18 12.50 -0.94
CA ARG A 19 -5.54 13.62 -1.67
C ARG A 19 -4.09 13.34 -2.04
N THR A 20 -3.32 12.74 -1.13
CA THR A 20 -1.90 12.45 -1.35
C THR A 20 -1.71 11.39 -2.43
N PHE A 21 -2.57 10.37 -2.45
CA PHE A 21 -2.41 9.23 -3.35
C PHE A 21 -3.45 9.13 -4.46
N ASP A 22 -4.36 10.10 -4.58
CA ASP A 22 -5.43 10.09 -5.59
C ASP A 22 -6.16 8.74 -5.63
N TYR A 23 -6.58 8.30 -4.45
CA TYR A 23 -7.14 6.97 -4.20
C TYR A 23 -8.50 7.08 -3.52
N ASP A 24 -9.44 6.21 -3.89
CA ASP A 24 -10.77 6.18 -3.29
C ASP A 24 -10.79 5.39 -1.97
N ALA A 25 -10.94 6.11 -0.84
CA ALA A 25 -11.12 5.51 0.48
C ALA A 25 -12.58 5.56 0.97
N SER A 26 -13.55 5.68 0.04
CA SER A 26 -14.99 5.65 0.33
C SER A 26 -15.40 4.45 1.18
N TYR A 27 -14.85 3.27 0.91
CA TYR A 27 -15.12 2.06 1.71
C TYR A 27 -14.65 2.18 3.17
N MET A 28 -13.56 2.90 3.44
CA MET A 28 -13.10 3.16 4.81
C MET A 28 -14.00 4.19 5.51
N ARG A 29 -14.52 5.16 4.75
CA ARG A 29 -15.50 6.14 5.25
C ARG A 29 -16.82 5.46 5.59
N GLU A 30 -17.30 4.58 4.72
CA GLU A 30 -18.47 3.71 4.92
C GLU A 30 -18.29 2.89 6.21
N MET A 31 -17.14 2.24 6.37
CA MET A 31 -16.82 1.45 7.57
C MET A 31 -16.84 2.30 8.85
N LEU A 32 -16.22 3.48 8.82
CA LEU A 32 -16.21 4.41 9.96
C LEU A 32 -17.61 4.94 10.30
N HIS A 33 -18.45 5.15 9.28
CA HIS A 33 -19.84 5.59 9.43
C HIS A 33 -20.71 4.49 10.03
N THR A 34 -20.61 3.29 9.49
CA THR A 34 -21.44 2.12 9.86
C THR A 34 -21.03 1.52 11.19
N SER A 35 -19.74 1.36 11.46
CA SER A 35 -19.23 0.76 12.70
C SER A 35 -17.88 1.33 13.12
N ARG A 36 -17.91 2.26 14.08
CA ARG A 36 -16.69 2.79 14.70
C ARG A 36 -15.82 1.68 15.29
N THR A 37 -16.43 0.70 15.94
CA THR A 37 -15.70 -0.44 16.53
C THR A 37 -15.06 -1.31 15.45
N GLY A 38 -15.76 -1.51 14.32
CA GLY A 38 -15.21 -2.21 13.15
C GLY A 38 -13.99 -1.49 12.60
N PHE A 39 -14.10 -0.19 12.34
CA PHE A 39 -12.97 0.64 11.89
C PHE A 39 -11.77 0.56 12.84
N MET A 40 -11.99 0.67 14.16
CA MET A 40 -10.92 0.61 15.15
C MET A 40 -10.24 -0.76 15.23
N ARG A 41 -10.95 -1.85 14.90
CA ARG A 41 -10.38 -3.19 14.79
C ARG A 41 -9.62 -3.40 13.49
N PHE A 42 -10.02 -2.73 12.41
CA PHE A 42 -9.37 -2.83 11.11
C PHE A 42 -8.10 -1.96 11.00
N ALA A 43 -8.11 -0.75 11.57
CA ALA A 43 -7.01 0.22 11.46
C ALA A 43 -5.60 -0.33 11.79
N PRO A 44 -5.40 -1.23 12.78
CA PRO A 44 -4.11 -1.84 13.05
C PRO A 44 -3.54 -2.67 11.88
N ILE A 45 -4.38 -3.22 11.00
CA ILE A 45 -3.94 -4.00 9.84
C ILE A 45 -3.18 -3.11 8.87
N ALA A 46 -3.68 -1.91 8.58
CA ALA A 46 -2.99 -0.94 7.73
C ALA A 46 -1.65 -0.51 8.35
N LYS A 47 -1.59 -0.33 9.67
CA LYS A 47 -0.34 -0.01 10.37
C LYS A 47 0.67 -1.14 10.29
N MET A 48 0.22 -2.39 10.46
CA MET A 48 1.06 -3.58 10.31
C MET A 48 1.58 -3.69 8.87
N ALA A 49 0.73 -3.49 7.87
CA ALA A 49 1.09 -3.54 6.46
C ALA A 49 2.01 -2.39 6.00
N ALA A 50 2.11 -1.31 6.78
CA ALA A 50 3.01 -0.18 6.52
C ALA A 50 4.34 -0.30 7.29
N TYR A 51 4.46 -1.26 8.21
CA TYR A 51 5.67 -1.43 9.00
C TYR A 51 6.80 -2.01 8.13
N ARG A 52 7.91 -1.28 8.10
CA ARG A 52 9.16 -1.65 7.45
C ARG A 52 10.28 -1.30 8.41
N GLU A 53 11.10 -2.28 8.78
CA GLU A 53 12.30 -2.05 9.58
C GLU A 53 13.46 -1.64 8.66
N ASP A 54 14.38 -2.54 8.37
CA ASP A 54 15.57 -2.34 7.56
C ASP A 54 15.44 -2.88 6.13
N VAL A 55 14.29 -3.49 5.78
CA VAL A 55 14.03 -4.04 4.45
C VAL A 55 14.26 -2.97 3.37
N PRO A 56 15.05 -3.26 2.32
CA PRO A 56 15.27 -2.32 1.21
C PRO A 56 13.96 -1.82 0.60
N LEU A 57 13.92 -0.54 0.27
CA LEU A 57 12.70 0.14 -0.15
C LEU A 57 12.13 -0.43 -1.45
N ASP A 58 13.00 -0.73 -2.40
CA ASP A 58 12.69 -1.34 -3.68
C ASP A 58 12.17 -2.78 -3.53
N ALA A 59 12.79 -3.60 -2.68
CA ALA A 59 12.30 -4.94 -2.33
C ALA A 59 10.92 -4.90 -1.66
N TRP A 60 10.71 -3.95 -0.75
CA TRP A 60 9.44 -3.73 -0.06
C TRP A 60 8.31 -3.39 -1.04
N TYR A 61 8.55 -2.42 -1.92
CA TYR A 61 7.55 -2.03 -2.92
C TYR A 61 7.36 -3.08 -4.01
N ALA A 62 8.40 -3.83 -4.39
CA ALA A 62 8.29 -4.94 -5.32
C ALA A 62 7.34 -6.03 -4.79
N ALA A 63 7.44 -6.40 -3.51
CA ALA A 63 6.53 -7.37 -2.92
C ALA A 63 5.08 -6.86 -2.90
N LYS A 64 4.87 -5.59 -2.52
CA LYS A 64 3.53 -4.96 -2.51
C LYS A 64 2.91 -4.88 -3.90
N LEU A 65 3.70 -4.52 -4.92
CA LEU A 65 3.23 -4.46 -6.30
C LEU A 65 2.89 -5.85 -6.84
N THR A 66 3.79 -6.82 -6.65
CA THR A 66 3.58 -8.19 -7.11
C THR A 66 2.29 -8.78 -6.51
N ALA A 67 2.06 -8.59 -5.21
CA ALA A 67 0.83 -9.02 -4.56
C ALA A 67 -0.42 -8.29 -5.07
N SER A 68 -0.33 -6.97 -5.32
CA SER A 68 -1.48 -6.19 -5.81
C SER A 68 -1.87 -6.55 -7.25
N VAL A 69 -0.87 -6.85 -8.10
CA VAL A 69 -1.08 -7.33 -9.47
C VAL A 69 -1.67 -8.75 -9.44
N ALA A 70 -1.12 -9.65 -8.63
CA ALA A 70 -1.63 -11.01 -8.52
C ALA A 70 -3.08 -11.08 -7.99
N ALA A 71 -3.46 -10.13 -7.13
CA ALA A 71 -4.83 -9.99 -6.63
C ALA A 71 -5.79 -9.33 -7.62
N ASP A 72 -5.33 -8.95 -8.82
CA ASP A 72 -6.09 -8.20 -9.83
C ASP A 72 -6.73 -6.91 -9.29
N CYS A 73 -6.04 -6.25 -8.34
CA CYS A 73 -6.50 -4.98 -7.79
C CYS A 73 -5.81 -3.81 -8.49
N GLY A 74 -6.40 -3.35 -9.60
CA GLY A 74 -5.92 -2.18 -10.36
C GLY A 74 -5.71 -0.92 -9.50
N PRO A 75 -6.71 -0.49 -8.70
CA PRO A 75 -6.56 0.66 -7.80
C PRO A 75 -5.46 0.47 -6.74
N CYS A 76 -5.32 -0.74 -6.18
CA CYS A 76 -4.26 -1.05 -5.22
C CYS A 76 -2.88 -0.96 -5.88
N THR A 77 -2.76 -1.48 -7.11
CA THR A 77 -1.51 -1.43 -7.87
C THR A 77 -1.09 0.02 -8.10
N GLN A 78 -2.00 0.87 -8.59
CA GLN A 78 -1.70 2.29 -8.80
C GLN A 78 -1.38 3.03 -7.50
N LEU A 79 -2.10 2.72 -6.41
CA LEU A 79 -1.81 3.26 -5.09
C LEU A 79 -0.38 2.92 -4.65
N VAL A 80 0.03 1.66 -4.77
CA VAL A 80 1.37 1.22 -4.40
C VAL A 80 2.44 1.87 -5.29
N VAL A 81 2.19 2.05 -6.59
CA VAL A 81 3.09 2.82 -7.48
C VAL A 81 3.30 4.23 -6.94
N ARG A 82 2.22 4.97 -6.63
CA ARG A 82 2.31 6.34 -6.11
C ARG A 82 3.00 6.40 -4.75
N MET A 83 2.76 5.41 -3.88
CA MET A 83 3.46 5.31 -2.60
C MET A 83 4.97 5.10 -2.81
N ALA A 84 5.35 4.24 -3.76
CA ALA A 84 6.74 3.97 -4.07
C ALA A 84 7.45 5.21 -4.64
N GLU A 85 6.80 5.92 -5.56
CA GLU A 85 7.30 7.18 -6.12
C GLU A 85 7.46 8.24 -5.04
N ALA A 86 6.48 8.39 -4.14
CA ALA A 86 6.53 9.33 -3.03
C ALA A 86 7.68 9.05 -2.04
N ASP A 87 8.02 7.76 -1.86
CA ASP A 87 9.15 7.33 -1.03
C ASP A 87 10.49 7.35 -1.80
N GLY A 88 10.49 7.69 -3.09
CA GLY A 88 11.69 7.89 -3.91
C GLY A 88 12.18 6.65 -4.67
N VAL A 89 11.35 5.62 -4.85
CA VAL A 89 11.70 4.49 -5.72
C VAL A 89 11.74 4.95 -7.18
N PRO A 90 12.82 4.69 -7.93
CA PRO A 90 12.93 5.13 -9.32
C PRO A 90 11.88 4.50 -10.23
N HIS A 91 11.38 5.28 -11.20
CA HIS A 91 10.32 4.85 -12.12
C HIS A 91 10.73 3.62 -12.94
N GLU A 92 11.99 3.55 -13.36
CA GLU A 92 12.57 2.44 -14.11
C GLU A 92 12.51 1.11 -13.33
N VAL A 93 12.70 1.16 -12.00
CA VAL A 93 12.60 -0.02 -11.13
C VAL A 93 11.14 -0.48 -11.06
N LEU A 94 10.20 0.44 -10.85
CA LEU A 94 8.76 0.14 -10.82
C LEU A 94 8.27 -0.47 -12.13
N ARG A 95 8.72 0.10 -13.24
CA ARG A 95 8.44 -0.43 -14.58
C ARG A 95 9.04 -1.83 -14.76
N GLY A 96 10.29 -2.05 -14.33
CA GLY A 96 10.93 -3.36 -14.36
C GLY A 96 10.13 -4.42 -13.59
N ILE A 97 9.69 -4.09 -12.37
CA ILE A 97 8.82 -4.95 -11.55
C ILE A 97 7.54 -5.31 -12.31
N LEU A 98 6.80 -4.31 -12.82
CA LEU A 98 5.52 -4.51 -13.51
C LEU A 98 5.66 -5.27 -14.84
N GLN A 99 6.77 -5.09 -15.54
CA GLN A 99 7.07 -5.79 -16.80
C GLN A 99 7.73 -7.16 -16.58
N ARG A 100 7.98 -7.53 -15.32
CA ARG A 100 8.75 -8.72 -14.92
C ARG A 100 10.13 -8.79 -15.59
N ASP A 101 10.76 -7.63 -15.73
CA ASP A 101 12.13 -7.46 -16.22
C ASP A 101 13.08 -7.36 -15.03
N GLU A 102 13.75 -8.48 -14.71
CA GLU A 102 14.71 -8.59 -13.62
C GLU A 102 15.89 -7.61 -13.78
N ALA A 103 16.36 -7.40 -15.01
CA ALA A 103 17.51 -6.54 -15.26
C ALA A 103 17.15 -5.07 -15.00
N ALA A 104 15.96 -4.64 -15.41
CA ALA A 104 15.46 -3.28 -15.16
C ALA A 104 15.06 -3.05 -13.69
N ALA A 105 14.47 -4.05 -13.04
CA ALA A 105 14.08 -3.96 -11.62
C ALA A 105 15.30 -3.89 -10.70
N GLY A 106 16.39 -4.56 -11.07
CA GLY A 106 17.57 -4.71 -10.23
C GLY A 106 17.39 -5.78 -9.15
N PRO A 107 18.50 -6.18 -8.50
CA PRO A 107 18.55 -7.40 -7.71
C PRO A 107 17.69 -7.33 -6.43
N GLN A 108 17.63 -6.19 -5.75
CA GLN A 108 16.87 -6.06 -4.50
C GLN A 108 15.35 -6.08 -4.75
N ALA A 109 14.87 -5.29 -5.71
CA ALA A 109 13.48 -5.35 -6.16
C ALA A 109 13.10 -6.77 -6.60
N TRP A 110 13.94 -7.43 -7.39
CA TRP A 110 13.64 -8.77 -7.88
C TRP A 110 13.57 -9.83 -6.76
N LEU A 111 14.37 -9.70 -5.70
CA LEU A 111 14.20 -10.52 -4.51
C LEU A 111 12.81 -10.34 -3.88
N GLY A 112 12.31 -9.10 -3.82
CA GLY A 112 10.95 -8.81 -3.37
C GLY A 112 9.86 -9.43 -4.24
N VAL A 113 10.04 -9.40 -5.58
CA VAL A 113 9.14 -10.07 -6.54
C VAL A 113 9.10 -11.58 -6.27
N ARG A 114 10.27 -12.23 -6.24
CA ARG A 114 10.38 -13.68 -6.03
C ARG A 114 9.82 -14.12 -4.68
N PHE A 115 10.06 -13.32 -3.64
CA PHE A 115 9.48 -13.57 -2.32
C PHE A 115 7.94 -13.53 -2.38
N ALA A 116 7.36 -12.50 -2.99
CA ALA A 116 5.91 -12.39 -3.10
C ALA A 116 5.31 -13.53 -3.92
N ASP A 117 5.91 -13.89 -5.07
CA ASP A 117 5.44 -15.03 -5.87
C ASP A 117 5.44 -16.33 -5.05
N ALA A 118 6.49 -16.57 -4.25
CA ALA A 118 6.60 -17.77 -3.42
C ALA A 118 5.57 -17.83 -2.29
N VAL A 119 5.12 -16.68 -1.77
CA VAL A 119 4.07 -16.60 -0.75
C VAL A 119 2.67 -16.79 -1.35
N LEU A 120 2.50 -16.46 -2.64
CA LEU A 120 1.21 -16.51 -3.34
C LEU A 120 0.92 -17.88 -4.00
N ALA A 121 1.94 -18.72 -4.16
CA ALA A 121 1.84 -20.07 -4.74
C ALA A 121 1.24 -21.09 -3.75
#